data_AF-F9Z815-F1
#
_entry.id   AF-F9Z815-F1
#
_cell.length_a   1.000
_cell.length_b   1.000
_cell.length_c   1.000
_cell.angle_alpha   90.00
_cell.angle_beta   90.00
_cell.angle_gamma   90.00
#
_symmetry.space_group_name_H-M   'P 1'
#
loop_
_entity.id
_entity.type
_entity.pdbx_description
1 polymer ?
#
loop_
_entity_poly.entity_id
_entity_poly.type
_entity_poly.pdbx_seq_one_letter_code
_entity_poly.pdbx_strand_id
1 'polypeptide(L)'
;MLEGHHIPHCLNDRTKIIRFIKIASIFHFLVQNHYLRVEKSETMNNLIILAATAVPQAAEPELSLWSMIVKGGWLMIPIFILSIIAVYIFCERYMLLRKYTRISDTFPDKIRDCIFAGNIRGAVTVCNEENTPMSRMLVKGLLHYRLPVTELRAIVESAANLEVAGMEKGLSTLATCAGMAPMIGFLGTVVGMVQAFYDMAMAGNNINITLLSRGIYTAMITTVAGLIVGIIAYFAYNALTAKIDHIVTKMETASADFMEVIYEVKNEKENK
;
A
#
# COMPACT_ATOMS: atom_id res chain seq x y z
N MET A 1 31.09 21.92 21.46
CA MET A 1 30.77 20.86 22.43
C MET A 1 29.26 20.71 22.40
N LEU A 2 28.81 19.48 22.13
CA LEU A 2 27.47 19.06 21.73
C LEU A 2 26.46 19.25 22.88
N GLU A 3 25.21 19.59 22.56
CA GLU A 3 23.98 18.88 23.01
C GLU A 3 22.70 19.64 22.60
N GLY A 4 21.66 18.89 22.21
CA GLY A 4 20.29 19.43 22.12
C GLY A 4 19.49 19.14 20.86
N HIS A 5 19.74 18.03 20.13
CA HIS A 5 18.81 17.57 19.09
C HIS A 5 17.62 16.86 19.74
N HIS A 6 16.56 17.61 20.05
CA HIS A 6 15.30 17.05 20.52
C HIS A 6 14.60 16.34 19.35
N ILE A 7 14.76 15.02 19.31
CA ILE A 7 13.91 14.10 18.56
C ILE A 7 12.65 13.89 19.40
N PRO A 8 11.44 14.30 18.96
CA PRO A 8 10.24 13.84 19.65
C PRO A 8 10.01 12.36 19.32
N HIS A 9 10.35 11.56 20.33
CA HIS A 9 9.96 10.17 20.55
C HIS A 9 8.47 9.93 20.28
N CYS A 10 8.20 8.97 19.39
CA CYS A 10 7.50 7.73 19.73
C CYS A 10 6.35 7.85 20.76
N LEU A 11 5.15 8.26 20.34
CA LEU A 11 3.95 8.18 21.19
C LEU A 11 2.65 8.21 20.35
N ASN A 12 2.40 7.18 19.52
CA ASN A 12 1.02 6.82 19.15
C ASN A 12 0.83 5.44 18.48
N ASP A 13 1.53 4.40 18.92
CA ASP A 13 1.46 3.09 18.25
C ASP A 13 0.21 2.26 18.68
N ARG A 14 -0.18 2.33 19.94
CA ARG A 14 -1.31 1.51 20.45
C ARG A 14 -2.69 1.88 19.90
N THR A 15 -2.96 3.16 19.62
CA THR A 15 -4.24 3.57 19.01
C THR A 15 -4.30 3.26 17.51
N LYS A 16 -3.15 3.24 16.83
CA LYS A 16 -3.02 2.76 15.46
C LYS A 16 -3.29 1.26 15.38
N ILE A 17 -2.76 0.46 16.31
CA ILE A 17 -3.00 -1.00 16.41
C ILE A 17 -4.49 -1.33 16.64
N ILE A 18 -5.22 -0.57 17.47
CA ILE A 18 -6.66 -0.82 17.72
C ILE A 18 -7.53 -0.41 16.50
N ARG A 19 -7.16 0.67 15.79
CA ARG A 19 -7.78 1.02 14.50
C ARG A 19 -7.42 0.01 13.41
N PHE A 20 -6.23 -0.58 13.46
CA PHE A 20 -5.71 -1.59 12.54
C PHE A 20 -6.51 -2.91 12.60
N ILE A 21 -6.86 -3.41 13.79
CA ILE A 21 -7.73 -4.59 13.96
C ILE A 21 -9.15 -4.34 13.43
N LYS A 22 -9.71 -3.13 13.68
CA LYS A 22 -11.05 -2.77 13.21
C LYS A 22 -11.10 -2.60 11.69
N ILE A 23 -10.10 -1.98 11.05
CA ILE A 23 -10.09 -1.77 9.60
C ILE A 23 -9.81 -3.07 8.83
N ALA A 24 -8.93 -3.95 9.34
CA ALA A 24 -8.74 -5.28 8.77
C ALA A 24 -10.01 -6.13 8.87
N SER A 25 -10.74 -6.04 10.00
CA SER A 25 -12.06 -6.68 10.16
C SER A 25 -13.12 -6.07 9.25
N ILE A 26 -13.10 -4.75 9.01
CA ILE A 26 -14.06 -4.05 8.13
C ILE A 26 -13.76 -4.34 6.65
N PHE A 27 -12.49 -4.43 6.25
CA PHE A 27 -12.11 -4.79 4.88
C PHE A 27 -12.44 -6.27 4.60
N HIS A 28 -12.19 -7.16 5.56
CA HIS A 28 -12.67 -8.55 5.53
C HIS A 28 -14.21 -8.60 5.46
N PHE A 29 -14.91 -7.78 6.25
CA PHE A 29 -16.37 -7.66 6.24
C PHE A 29 -16.94 -7.07 4.93
N LEU A 30 -16.24 -6.13 4.29
CA LEU A 30 -16.67 -5.54 3.01
C LEU A 30 -16.47 -6.50 1.84
N VAL A 31 -15.39 -7.28 1.85
CA VAL A 31 -15.17 -8.37 0.87
C VAL A 31 -16.20 -9.48 1.07
N GLN A 32 -16.52 -9.84 2.33
CA GLN A 32 -17.59 -10.80 2.66
C GLN A 32 -18.99 -10.29 2.23
N ASN A 33 -19.28 -9.00 2.44
CA ASN A 33 -20.59 -8.39 2.13
C ASN A 33 -20.81 -8.18 0.63
N HIS A 34 -19.74 -7.97 -0.16
CA HIS A 34 -19.84 -7.92 -1.62
C HIS A 34 -20.05 -9.32 -2.22
N TYR A 35 -19.52 -10.37 -1.59
CA TYR A 35 -19.74 -11.77 -1.99
C TYR A 35 -21.19 -12.22 -1.70
N LEU A 36 -21.72 -11.88 -0.51
CA LEU A 36 -23.13 -12.11 -0.14
C LEU A 36 -24.14 -11.42 -1.07
N ARG A 37 -23.73 -10.31 -1.71
CA ARG A 37 -24.61 -9.57 -2.64
C ARG A 37 -24.74 -10.24 -4.00
N VAL A 38 -23.75 -11.04 -4.41
CA VAL A 38 -23.78 -11.82 -5.66
C VAL A 38 -24.67 -13.05 -5.50
N GLU A 39 -24.62 -13.72 -4.36
CA GLU A 39 -25.49 -14.88 -4.00
C GLU A 39 -26.99 -14.51 -3.97
N LYS A 40 -27.31 -13.29 -3.53
CA LYS A 40 -28.69 -12.78 -3.55
C LYS A 40 -29.25 -12.55 -4.96
N SER A 41 -28.40 -12.46 -5.98
CA SER A 41 -28.81 -12.36 -7.39
C SER A 41 -29.13 -13.73 -7.99
N GLU A 42 -28.47 -14.80 -7.55
CA GLU A 42 -28.71 -16.16 -8.05
C GLU A 42 -29.96 -16.81 -7.43
N THR A 43 -30.25 -16.51 -6.15
CA THR A 43 -31.49 -16.97 -5.49
C THR A 43 -32.77 -16.44 -6.16
N MET A 44 -32.73 -15.28 -6.81
CA MET A 44 -33.88 -14.73 -7.54
C MET A 44 -34.12 -15.40 -8.91
N ASN A 45 -33.07 -15.94 -9.54
CA ASN A 45 -33.19 -16.76 -10.76
C ASN A 45 -33.65 -18.19 -10.43
N ASN A 46 -33.26 -18.73 -9.28
CA ASN A 46 -33.62 -20.10 -8.87
C ASN A 46 -35.08 -20.25 -8.42
N LEU A 47 -35.78 -19.16 -8.08
CA LEU A 47 -37.23 -19.16 -7.81
C LEU A 47 -38.07 -19.51 -9.04
N ILE A 48 -37.54 -19.34 -10.26
CA ILE A 48 -38.22 -19.72 -11.51
C ILE A 48 -38.04 -21.23 -11.81
N ILE A 49 -36.97 -21.84 -11.29
CA ILE A 49 -36.62 -23.25 -11.58
C ILE A 49 -37.25 -24.22 -10.56
N LEU A 50 -37.63 -23.75 -9.36
CA LEU A 50 -38.20 -24.53 -8.26
C LEU A 50 -39.69 -24.91 -8.41
N ALA A 51 -40.20 -25.05 -9.64
CA ALA A 51 -41.51 -25.64 -9.90
C ALA A 51 -41.42 -27.09 -10.41
N ALA A 52 -40.22 -27.56 -10.79
CA ALA A 52 -40.05 -28.89 -11.34
C ALA A 52 -38.91 -29.65 -10.63
N THR A 53 -39.29 -30.77 -10.02
CA THR A 53 -38.42 -31.83 -9.47
C THR A 53 -37.77 -31.58 -8.10
N ALA A 54 -38.43 -32.11 -7.06
CA ALA A 54 -37.88 -32.26 -5.73
C ALA A 54 -36.90 -33.45 -5.70
N VAL A 55 -35.61 -33.16 -5.54
CA VAL A 55 -34.58 -34.08 -5.06
C VAL A 55 -34.10 -33.58 -3.69
N PRO A 56 -33.86 -34.47 -2.71
CA PRO A 56 -33.43 -34.05 -1.37
C PRO A 56 -32.01 -33.47 -1.47
N GLN A 57 -31.93 -32.14 -1.40
CA GLN A 57 -30.68 -31.39 -1.47
C GLN A 57 -29.96 -31.56 -0.13
N ALA A 58 -28.92 -32.39 -0.12
CA ALA A 58 -27.97 -32.48 0.98
C ALA A 58 -27.38 -31.07 1.22
N ALA A 59 -27.31 -30.65 2.49
CA ALA A 59 -26.87 -29.32 2.90
C ALA A 59 -25.59 -28.90 2.17
N GLU A 60 -25.72 -27.90 1.28
CA GLU A 60 -24.61 -27.23 0.61
C GLU A 60 -23.67 -26.68 1.71
N PRO A 61 -22.41 -27.14 1.83
CA PRO A 61 -21.51 -26.55 2.79
C PRO A 61 -21.19 -25.14 2.28
N GLU A 62 -21.82 -24.13 2.87
CA GLU A 62 -21.54 -22.73 2.57
C GLU A 62 -20.02 -22.52 2.54
N LEU A 63 -19.49 -22.10 1.39
CA LEU A 63 -18.07 -21.83 1.17
C LEU A 63 -17.67 -20.54 1.92
N SER A 64 -17.76 -20.57 3.24
CA SER A 64 -17.30 -19.49 4.10
C SER A 64 -15.78 -19.41 4.03
N LEU A 65 -15.21 -18.21 3.91
CA LEU A 65 -13.75 -17.97 3.90
C LEU A 65 -13.04 -18.62 5.08
N TRP A 66 -13.74 -18.74 6.22
CA TRP A 66 -13.26 -19.45 7.39
C TRP A 66 -13.02 -20.95 7.13
N SER A 67 -13.94 -21.58 6.40
CA SER A 67 -13.82 -22.99 6.00
C SER A 67 -12.69 -23.20 4.97
N MET A 68 -12.41 -22.21 4.11
CA MET A 68 -11.28 -22.26 3.16
C MET A 68 -9.93 -22.18 3.88
N ILE A 69 -9.81 -21.29 4.89
CA ILE A 69 -8.58 -21.14 5.67
C ILE A 69 -8.25 -22.43 6.42
N VAL A 70 -9.25 -23.06 7.04
CA VAL A 70 -9.06 -24.31 7.78
C VAL A 70 -8.72 -25.49 6.85
N LYS A 71 -9.27 -25.52 5.62
CA LYS A 71 -9.06 -26.61 4.66
C LYS A 71 -7.78 -26.47 3.81
N GLY A 72 -7.22 -25.27 3.64
CA GLY A 72 -6.06 -25.02 2.79
C GLY A 72 -4.71 -25.53 3.35
N GLY A 73 -4.70 -26.13 4.53
CA GLY A 73 -3.50 -26.74 5.12
C GLY A 73 -2.44 -25.74 5.56
N TRP A 74 -1.25 -26.24 5.89
CA TRP A 74 -0.14 -25.44 6.45
C TRP A 74 0.33 -24.28 5.55
N LEU A 75 0.20 -24.39 4.22
CA LEU A 75 0.59 -23.35 3.26
C LEU A 75 -0.33 -22.11 3.28
N MET A 76 -1.49 -22.17 3.95
CA MET A 76 -2.31 -20.99 4.16
C MET A 76 -1.71 -19.99 5.17
N ILE A 77 -0.92 -20.48 6.13
CA ILE A 77 -0.28 -19.64 7.15
C ILE A 77 0.61 -18.56 6.52
N PRO A 78 1.58 -18.87 5.62
CA PRO A 78 2.40 -17.84 5.01
C PRO A 78 1.60 -16.88 4.13
N ILE A 79 0.61 -17.35 3.37
CA ILE A 79 -0.26 -16.48 2.54
C ILE A 79 -1.02 -15.48 3.42
N PHE A 80 -1.52 -15.92 4.56
CA PHE A 80 -2.22 -15.06 5.52
C PHE A 80 -1.29 -14.01 6.14
N ILE A 81 -0.06 -14.40 6.51
CA ILE A 81 0.95 -13.47 7.03
C ILE A 81 1.29 -12.40 5.98
N LEU A 82 1.51 -12.81 4.72
CA LEU A 82 1.74 -11.90 3.59
C LEU A 82 0.58 -10.91 3.40
N SER A 83 -0.66 -11.37 3.54
CA SER A 83 -1.85 -10.52 3.47
C SER A 83 -1.86 -9.45 4.57
N ILE A 84 -1.55 -9.83 5.82
CA ILE A 84 -1.48 -8.88 6.94
C ILE A 84 -0.39 -7.83 6.71
N ILE A 85 0.80 -8.26 6.27
CA ILE A 85 1.93 -7.35 5.98
C ILE A 85 1.55 -6.38 4.86
N ALA A 86 0.95 -6.87 3.77
CA ALA A 86 0.53 -6.03 2.65
C ALA A 86 -0.49 -4.96 3.08
N VAL A 87 -1.50 -5.35 3.87
CA VAL A 87 -2.52 -4.42 4.39
C VAL A 87 -1.92 -3.40 5.35
N TYR A 88 -0.99 -3.81 6.21
CA TYR A 88 -0.26 -2.94 7.13
C TYR A 88 0.48 -1.83 6.38
N ILE A 89 1.31 -2.21 5.42
CA ILE A 89 2.09 -1.26 4.63
C ILE A 89 1.17 -0.34 3.84
N PHE A 90 0.12 -0.90 3.21
CA PHE A 90 -0.84 -0.12 2.45
C PHE A 90 -1.51 0.95 3.31
N CYS A 91 -2.03 0.60 4.49
CA CYS A 91 -2.72 1.55 5.37
C CYS A 91 -1.78 2.64 5.90
N GLU A 92 -0.59 2.26 6.39
CA GLU A 92 0.40 3.20 6.90
C GLU A 92 0.76 4.24 5.83
N ARG A 93 1.07 3.77 4.63
CA ARG A 93 1.50 4.61 3.50
C ARG A 93 0.34 5.43 2.95
N TYR A 94 -0.85 4.86 2.81
CA TYR A 94 -2.02 5.57 2.31
C TYR A 94 -2.39 6.76 3.22
N MET A 95 -2.35 6.58 4.54
CA MET A 95 -2.62 7.67 5.48
C MET A 95 -1.56 8.78 5.40
N LEU A 96 -0.29 8.41 5.26
CA LEU A 96 0.84 9.34 5.17
C LEU A 96 0.78 10.16 3.86
N LEU A 97 0.58 9.50 2.72
CA LEU A 97 0.43 10.16 1.41
C LEU A 97 -0.81 11.05 1.37
N ARG A 98 -1.95 10.59 1.92
CA ARG A 98 -3.18 11.39 1.97
C ARG A 98 -3.00 12.69 2.76
N LYS A 99 -2.12 12.70 3.78
CA LYS A 99 -1.77 13.93 4.51
C LYS A 99 -1.01 14.90 3.60
N TYR A 100 -0.09 14.41 2.77
CA TYR A 100 0.72 15.24 1.88
C TYR A 100 -0.03 15.73 0.64
N THR A 101 -1.01 14.99 0.13
CA THR A 101 -1.84 15.46 -1.00
C THR A 101 -2.76 16.63 -0.62
N ARG A 102 -3.01 16.88 0.67
CA ARG A 102 -3.89 17.96 1.15
C ARG A 102 -3.24 19.35 1.20
N ILE A 103 -2.01 19.50 0.70
CA ILE A 103 -1.35 20.79 0.57
C ILE A 103 -2.28 21.76 -0.17
N SER A 104 -2.48 22.94 0.40
CA SER A 104 -3.21 24.01 -0.29
C SER A 104 -2.43 24.42 -1.53
N ASP A 105 -3.07 24.49 -2.69
CA ASP A 105 -2.42 24.94 -3.93
C ASP A 105 -1.86 26.37 -3.82
N THR A 106 -2.25 27.13 -2.80
CA THR A 106 -1.71 28.46 -2.45
C THR A 106 -0.35 28.43 -1.73
N PHE A 107 0.17 27.27 -1.34
CA PHE A 107 1.43 27.17 -0.58
C PHE A 107 2.66 27.68 -1.37
N PRO A 108 2.88 27.29 -2.65
CA PRO A 108 3.98 27.81 -3.45
C PRO A 108 3.91 29.33 -3.64
N ASP A 109 2.72 29.88 -3.87
CA ASP A 109 2.51 31.33 -4.05
C ASP A 109 2.95 32.12 -2.80
N LYS A 110 2.58 31.65 -1.61
CA LYS A 110 2.98 32.28 -0.34
C LYS A 110 4.50 32.32 -0.15
N ILE A 111 5.20 31.27 -0.60
CA ILE A 111 6.66 31.20 -0.52
C ILE A 111 7.28 32.20 -1.49
N ARG A 112 6.76 32.26 -2.72
CA ARG A 112 7.18 33.23 -3.73
C ARG A 112 7.08 34.66 -3.19
N ASP A 113 5.94 35.04 -2.62
CA ASP A 113 5.73 36.36 -2.04
C ASP A 113 6.71 36.68 -0.89
N CYS A 114 7.00 35.70 -0.02
CA CYS A 114 7.96 35.89 1.06
C CYS A 114 9.40 36.09 0.56
N ILE A 115 9.79 35.42 -0.53
CA ILE A 115 11.12 35.55 -1.12
C ILE A 115 11.26 36.92 -1.80
N PHE A 116 10.25 37.38 -2.56
CA PHE A 116 10.25 38.72 -3.16
C PHE A 116 10.26 39.84 -2.11
N ALA A 117 9.56 39.66 -0.99
CA ALA A 117 9.63 40.58 0.15
C ALA A 117 10.99 40.56 0.89
N GLY A 118 11.92 39.69 0.50
CA GLY A 118 13.22 39.51 1.16
C GLY A 118 13.14 38.86 2.54
N ASN A 119 11.96 38.36 2.95
CA ASN A 119 11.73 37.78 4.26
C ASN A 119 11.97 36.26 4.25
N ILE A 120 13.25 35.86 4.12
CA ILE A 120 13.66 34.45 4.13
C ILE A 120 13.29 33.76 5.45
N ARG A 121 13.33 34.48 6.58
CA ARG A 121 12.92 33.93 7.89
C ARG A 121 11.43 33.59 7.91
N GLY A 122 10.58 34.46 7.37
CA GLY A 122 9.14 34.22 7.21
C GLY A 122 8.86 33.01 6.31
N ALA A 123 9.58 32.89 5.19
CA ALA A 123 9.46 31.74 4.29
C ALA A 123 9.78 30.42 4.99
N VAL A 124 10.83 30.38 5.82
CA VAL A 124 11.19 29.19 6.61
C VAL A 124 10.11 28.85 7.65
N THR A 125 9.53 29.84 8.32
CA THR A 125 8.43 29.62 9.29
C THR A 125 7.21 29.00 8.61
N VAL A 126 6.77 29.56 7.47
CA VAL A 126 5.63 29.02 6.70
C VAL A 126 5.90 27.58 6.27
N CYS A 127 7.12 27.26 5.83
CA CYS A 127 7.48 25.90 5.46
C CYS A 127 7.47 24.92 6.65
N ASN A 128 7.91 25.38 7.83
CA ASN A 128 7.92 24.59 9.06
C ASN A 128 6.53 24.39 9.66
N GLU A 129 5.55 25.23 9.35
CA GLU A 129 4.16 25.03 9.77
C GLU A 129 3.50 23.91 8.95
N GLU A 130 3.68 23.91 7.63
CA GLU A 130 3.04 22.95 6.73
C GLU A 130 3.56 21.51 6.93
N ASN A 131 4.84 21.33 7.26
CA ASN A 131 5.48 20.03 7.55
C ASN A 131 5.26 18.95 6.48
N THR A 132 5.49 19.30 5.21
CA THR A 132 5.32 18.41 4.05
C THR A 132 6.67 18.10 3.38
N PRO A 133 6.76 17.06 2.54
CA PRO A 133 7.98 16.74 1.81
C PRO A 133 8.49 17.93 0.97
N MET A 134 7.57 18.64 0.30
CA MET A 134 7.85 19.86 -0.43
C MET A 134 8.39 20.97 0.49
N SER A 135 7.78 21.20 1.66
CA SER A 135 8.23 22.26 2.55
C SER A 135 9.61 21.98 3.14
N ARG A 136 9.92 20.73 3.49
CA ARG A 136 11.25 20.32 3.97
C ARG A 136 12.33 20.47 2.90
N MET A 137 12.00 20.17 1.64
CA MET A 137 12.88 20.42 0.49
C MET A 137 13.17 21.92 0.34
N LEU A 138 12.14 22.77 0.34
CA LEU A 138 12.29 24.22 0.20
C LEU A 138 13.05 24.85 1.37
N VAL A 139 12.89 24.37 2.61
CA VAL A 139 13.68 24.83 3.77
C VAL A 139 15.17 24.59 3.54
N LYS A 140 15.57 23.42 3.02
CA LYS A 140 16.98 23.17 2.71
C LYS A 140 17.53 24.13 1.66
N GLY A 141 16.73 24.46 0.64
CA GLY A 141 17.08 25.48 -0.36
C GLY A 141 17.20 26.87 0.25
N LEU A 142 16.20 27.30 1.03
CA LEU A 142 16.18 28.60 1.70
C LEU A 142 17.34 28.80 2.69
N LEU A 143 17.81 27.75 3.36
CA LEU A 143 18.98 27.83 4.24
C LEU A 143 20.29 28.04 3.47
N HIS A 144 20.35 27.62 2.21
CA HIS A 144 21.55 27.66 1.37
C HIS A 144 21.42 28.65 0.19
N TYR A 145 20.45 29.57 0.23
CA TYR A 145 20.15 30.51 -0.86
C TYR A 145 21.32 31.42 -1.27
N ARG A 146 22.36 31.53 -0.44
CA ARG A 146 23.56 32.35 -0.70
C ARG A 146 24.57 31.68 -1.63
N LEU A 147 24.45 30.38 -1.85
CA LEU A 147 25.32 29.63 -2.74
C LEU A 147 25.09 30.02 -4.21
N PRO A 148 26.04 29.72 -5.12
CA PRO A 148 25.77 29.84 -6.55
C PRO A 148 24.60 28.93 -6.96
N VAL A 149 23.86 29.35 -8.00
CA VAL A 149 22.61 28.69 -8.45
C VAL A 149 22.84 27.22 -8.82
N THR A 150 24.03 26.91 -9.36
CA THR A 150 24.46 25.54 -9.68
C THR A 150 24.56 24.64 -8.45
N GLU A 151 25.19 25.11 -7.37
CA GLU A 151 25.29 24.37 -6.11
C GLU A 151 23.96 24.29 -5.38
N LEU A 152 23.18 25.38 -5.38
CA LEU A 152 21.84 25.40 -4.79
C LEU A 152 20.93 24.36 -5.44
N ARG A 153 20.96 24.24 -6.77
CA ARG A 153 20.21 23.23 -7.52
C ARG A 153 20.55 21.82 -7.07
N ALA A 154 21.84 21.51 -6.94
CA ALA A 154 22.29 20.19 -6.49
C ALA A 154 21.79 19.88 -5.06
N ILE A 155 21.78 20.87 -4.16
CA ILE A 155 21.28 20.70 -2.79
C ILE A 155 19.77 20.46 -2.76
N VAL A 156 18.99 21.23 -3.53
CA VAL A 156 17.54 21.09 -3.60
C VAL A 156 17.13 19.76 -4.23
N GLU A 157 17.80 19.35 -5.32
CA GLU A 157 17.57 18.07 -5.99
C GLU A 157 17.93 16.88 -5.08
N SER A 158 19.07 16.96 -4.37
CA SER A 158 19.43 15.95 -3.36
C SER A 158 18.40 15.88 -2.23
N ALA A 159 17.89 17.03 -1.76
CA ALA A 159 16.85 17.08 -0.75
C ALA A 159 15.52 16.47 -1.24
N ALA A 160 15.13 16.75 -2.49
CA ALA A 160 13.96 16.16 -3.13
C ALA A 160 14.08 14.63 -3.17
N ASN A 161 15.19 14.12 -3.69
CA ASN A 161 15.45 12.68 -3.80
C ASN A 161 15.38 11.95 -2.44
N LEU A 162 15.90 12.57 -1.37
CA LEU A 162 15.81 12.01 -0.02
C LEU A 162 14.35 11.93 0.49
N GLU A 163 13.55 12.95 0.22
CA GLU A 163 12.13 12.95 0.60
C GLU A 163 11.32 11.93 -0.22
N VAL A 164 11.60 11.78 -1.52
CA VAL A 164 10.99 10.76 -2.39
C VAL A 164 11.31 9.36 -1.89
N ALA A 165 12.60 9.06 -1.63
CA ALA A 165 13.01 7.78 -1.07
C ALA A 165 12.32 7.49 0.29
N GLY A 166 12.05 8.52 1.10
CA GLY A 166 11.28 8.40 2.33
C GLY A 166 9.81 8.00 2.10
N MET A 167 9.18 8.51 1.05
CA MET A 167 7.80 8.18 0.65
C MET A 167 7.69 6.76 0.10
N GLU A 168 8.67 6.33 -0.71
CA GLU A 168 8.75 5.00 -1.33
C GLU A 168 9.09 3.87 -0.35
N LYS A 169 9.56 4.20 0.86
CA LYS A 169 9.91 3.19 1.87
C LYS A 169 8.74 2.21 2.09
N GLY A 170 8.99 0.91 1.93
CA GLY A 170 7.98 -0.13 2.10
C GLY A 170 7.16 -0.47 0.85
N LEU A 171 7.16 0.35 -0.21
CA LEU A 171 6.53 -0.03 -1.50
C LEU A 171 7.21 -1.27 -2.09
N SER A 172 8.54 -1.36 -1.99
CA SER A 172 9.29 -2.55 -2.43
C SER A 172 8.79 -3.83 -1.76
N THR A 173 8.56 -3.80 -0.44
CA THR A 173 8.00 -4.94 0.29
C THR A 173 6.57 -5.27 -0.15
N LEU A 174 5.74 -4.26 -0.44
CA LEU A 174 4.39 -4.47 -0.96
C LEU A 174 4.42 -5.10 -2.36
N ALA A 175 5.34 -4.68 -3.23
CA ALA A 175 5.56 -5.28 -4.55
C ALA A 175 6.01 -6.74 -4.43
N THR A 176 6.93 -7.02 -3.50
CA THR A 176 7.35 -8.40 -3.18
C THR A 176 6.17 -9.24 -2.70
N CYS A 177 5.30 -8.72 -1.83
CA CYS A 177 4.11 -9.44 -1.39
C CYS A 177 3.16 -9.76 -2.56
N ALA A 178 2.98 -8.79 -3.47
CA ALA A 178 2.13 -8.95 -4.65
C ALA A 178 2.62 -10.06 -5.59
N GLY A 179 3.93 -10.21 -5.75
CA GLY A 179 4.54 -11.29 -6.54
C GLY A 179 4.60 -12.64 -5.81
N MET A 180 4.96 -12.65 -4.52
CA MET A 180 5.16 -13.87 -3.75
C MET A 180 3.85 -14.61 -3.44
N ALA A 181 2.76 -13.89 -3.16
CA ALA A 181 1.50 -14.53 -2.76
C ALA A 181 0.94 -15.50 -3.84
N PRO A 182 0.86 -15.13 -5.14
CA PRO A 182 0.50 -16.06 -6.21
C PRO A 182 1.46 -17.24 -6.35
N MET A 183 2.78 -17.00 -6.20
CA MET A 183 3.78 -18.05 -6.33
C MET A 183 3.67 -19.10 -5.21
N ILE A 184 3.36 -18.66 -3.98
CA ILE A 184 3.08 -19.59 -2.86
C ILE A 184 1.76 -20.33 -3.09
N GLY A 185 0.74 -19.67 -3.65
CA GLY A 185 -0.50 -20.33 -4.06
C GLY A 185 -0.29 -21.38 -5.15
N PHE A 186 0.62 -21.15 -6.10
CA PHE A 186 1.04 -22.13 -7.10
C PHE A 186 1.84 -23.28 -6.47
N LEU A 187 2.75 -22.99 -5.55
CA LEU A 187 3.46 -24.02 -4.78
C LEU A 187 2.48 -24.96 -4.05
N GLY A 188 1.37 -24.41 -3.53
CA GLY A 188 0.30 -25.19 -2.92
C GLY A 188 -0.33 -26.24 -3.83
N THR A 189 -0.46 -25.98 -5.13
CA THR A 189 -0.97 -26.99 -6.07
C THR A 189 -0.01 -28.14 -6.24
N VAL A 190 1.26 -27.82 -6.43
CA VAL A 190 2.31 -28.81 -6.65
C VAL A 190 2.43 -29.70 -5.41
N VAL A 191 2.49 -29.11 -4.22
CA VAL A 191 2.56 -29.86 -2.96
C VAL A 191 1.30 -30.69 -2.72
N GLY A 192 0.11 -30.13 -2.97
CA GLY A 192 -1.15 -30.87 -2.78
C GLY A 192 -1.31 -32.05 -3.73
N MET A 193 -0.90 -31.90 -5.00
CA MET A 193 -0.89 -33.01 -5.96
C MET A 193 0.14 -34.08 -5.59
N VAL A 194 1.37 -33.67 -5.20
CA VAL A 194 2.41 -34.62 -4.77
C VAL A 194 1.93 -35.43 -3.56
N GLN A 195 1.32 -34.78 -2.57
CA GLN A 195 0.78 -35.48 -1.40
C GLN A 195 -0.34 -36.45 -1.78
N ALA A 196 -1.25 -36.04 -2.68
CA ALA A 196 -2.35 -36.89 -3.11
C ALA A 196 -1.87 -38.17 -3.82
N PHE A 197 -0.87 -38.06 -4.69
CA PHE A 197 -0.26 -39.22 -5.35
C PHE A 197 0.57 -40.08 -4.40
N TYR A 198 1.27 -39.47 -3.44
CA TYR A 198 2.01 -40.18 -2.42
C TYR A 198 1.08 -41.03 -1.53
N ASP A 199 -0.01 -40.45 -1.04
CA ASP A 199 -0.99 -41.14 -0.21
C ASP A 199 -1.67 -42.29 -0.99
N MET A 200 -1.94 -42.09 -2.28
CA MET A 200 -2.45 -43.14 -3.17
C MET A 200 -1.46 -44.29 -3.34
N ALA A 201 -0.16 -43.99 -3.54
CA ALA A 201 0.87 -45.01 -3.68
C ALA A 201 1.05 -45.83 -2.39
N MET A 202 0.86 -45.21 -1.22
CA MET A 202 0.93 -45.88 0.08
C MET A 202 -0.33 -46.69 0.42
N ALA A 203 -1.49 -46.32 -0.11
CA ALA A 203 -2.76 -47.04 0.12
C ALA A 203 -2.85 -48.39 -0.62
N GLY A 204 -1.89 -48.71 -1.50
CA GLY A 204 -1.81 -49.99 -2.21
C GLY A 204 -3.05 -50.26 -3.08
N ASN A 205 -3.78 -51.35 -2.80
CA ASN A 205 -4.89 -51.82 -3.64
C ASN A 205 -6.27 -51.17 -3.32
N ASN A 206 -6.35 -50.35 -2.27
CA ASN A 206 -7.57 -49.62 -1.92
C ASN A 206 -7.44 -48.15 -2.33
N ILE A 207 -7.59 -47.90 -3.64
CA ILE A 207 -7.59 -46.55 -4.20
C ILE A 207 -8.78 -45.79 -3.63
N ASN A 208 -8.55 -44.99 -2.59
CA ASN A 208 -9.58 -44.20 -1.96
C ASN A 208 -9.71 -42.86 -2.70
N ILE A 209 -10.70 -42.78 -3.60
CA ILE A 209 -10.99 -41.58 -4.41
C ILE A 209 -11.15 -40.34 -3.51
N THR A 210 -11.67 -40.49 -2.30
CA THR A 210 -11.83 -39.40 -1.33
C THR A 210 -10.50 -38.78 -0.90
N LEU A 211 -9.41 -39.55 -0.80
CA LEU A 211 -8.08 -39.02 -0.46
C LEU A 211 -7.54 -38.15 -1.60
N LEU A 212 -7.66 -38.63 -2.84
CA LEU A 212 -7.25 -37.88 -4.03
C LEU A 212 -8.03 -36.57 -4.14
N SER A 213 -9.37 -36.63 -4.04
CA SER A 213 -10.23 -35.45 -4.13
C SER A 213 -9.91 -34.41 -3.05
N ARG A 214 -9.53 -34.84 -1.84
CA ARG A 214 -9.13 -33.91 -0.77
C ARG A 214 -7.83 -33.18 -1.10
N GLY A 215 -6.79 -33.88 -1.55
CA GLY A 215 -5.50 -33.26 -1.89
C GLY A 215 -5.61 -32.23 -3.02
N ILE A 216 -6.39 -32.56 -4.05
CA ILE A 216 -6.68 -31.64 -5.16
C ILE A 216 -7.49 -30.42 -4.69
N TYR A 217 -8.50 -30.65 -3.84
CA TYR A 217 -9.30 -29.55 -3.28
C TYR A 217 -8.43 -28.57 -2.47
N THR A 218 -7.58 -29.09 -1.57
CA THR A 218 -6.64 -28.27 -0.79
C THR A 218 -5.71 -27.46 -1.70
N ALA A 219 -5.15 -28.10 -2.73
CA ALA A 219 -4.32 -27.46 -3.75
C ALA A 219 -5.04 -26.26 -4.39
N MET A 220 -6.26 -26.45 -4.90
CA MET A 220 -7.01 -25.39 -5.57
C MET A 220 -7.33 -24.20 -4.66
N ILE A 221 -7.74 -24.47 -3.42
CA ILE A 221 -8.08 -23.42 -2.44
C ILE A 221 -6.86 -22.53 -2.12
N THR A 222 -5.68 -23.13 -1.96
CA THR A 222 -4.45 -22.36 -1.70
C THR A 222 -4.08 -21.43 -2.87
N THR A 223 -4.30 -21.85 -4.11
CA THR A 223 -4.04 -21.02 -5.29
C THR A 223 -4.99 -19.85 -5.39
N VAL A 224 -6.29 -20.10 -5.21
CA VAL A 224 -7.30 -19.05 -5.23
C VAL A 224 -7.00 -18.01 -4.15
N ALA A 225 -6.66 -18.46 -2.94
CA ALA A 225 -6.27 -17.56 -1.85
C ALA A 225 -5.02 -16.72 -2.19
N GLY A 226 -3.96 -17.35 -2.71
CA GLY A 226 -2.72 -16.67 -3.10
C GLY A 226 -2.93 -15.63 -4.21
N LEU A 227 -3.77 -15.94 -5.20
CA LEU A 227 -4.13 -15.03 -6.28
C LEU A 227 -4.93 -13.83 -5.77
N ILE A 228 -5.94 -14.04 -4.92
CA ILE A 228 -6.75 -12.95 -4.37
C ILE A 228 -5.85 -11.96 -3.61
N VAL A 229 -4.97 -12.46 -2.73
CA VAL A 229 -4.04 -11.63 -1.97
C VAL A 229 -3.07 -10.89 -2.91
N GLY A 230 -2.52 -11.59 -3.90
CA GLY A 230 -1.60 -11.00 -4.88
C GLY A 230 -2.22 -9.88 -5.69
N ILE A 231 -3.43 -10.08 -6.22
CA ILE A 231 -4.15 -9.07 -7.02
C ILE A 231 -4.43 -7.81 -6.19
N ILE A 232 -4.92 -7.98 -4.96
CA ILE A 232 -5.21 -6.84 -4.07
C ILE A 232 -3.91 -6.08 -3.73
N ALA A 233 -2.84 -6.79 -3.39
CA ALA A 233 -1.55 -6.17 -3.08
C ALA A 233 -0.95 -5.44 -4.30
N TYR A 234 -1.11 -5.99 -5.50
CA TYR A 234 -0.65 -5.36 -6.74
C TYR A 234 -1.42 -4.08 -7.04
N PHE A 235 -2.75 -4.09 -6.89
CA PHE A 235 -3.57 -2.89 -7.05
C PHE A 235 -3.19 -1.82 -6.02
N ALA A 236 -3.01 -2.22 -4.76
CA ALA A 236 -2.57 -1.34 -3.68
C ALA A 236 -1.21 -0.70 -3.98
N TYR A 237 -0.23 -1.48 -4.46
CA TYR A 237 1.07 -0.99 -4.88
C TYR A 237 0.94 0.10 -5.96
N ASN A 238 0.25 -0.20 -7.07
CA ASN A 238 0.09 0.76 -8.17
C ASN A 238 -0.64 2.04 -7.74
N ALA A 239 -1.66 1.93 -6.90
CA ALA A 239 -2.40 3.08 -6.39
C ALA A 239 -1.54 3.99 -5.49
N LEU A 240 -0.59 3.42 -4.74
CA LEU A 240 0.36 4.19 -3.93
C LEU A 240 1.43 4.84 -4.81
N THR A 241 2.01 4.09 -5.76
CA THR A 241 3.02 4.61 -6.70
C THR A 241 2.47 5.83 -7.45
N ALA A 242 1.27 5.73 -8.03
CA ALA A 242 0.65 6.85 -8.75
C ALA A 242 0.43 8.10 -7.86
N LYS A 243 0.20 7.91 -6.55
CA LYS A 243 0.09 9.03 -5.61
C LYS A 243 1.45 9.65 -5.27
N ILE A 244 2.50 8.84 -5.18
CA ILE A 244 3.87 9.33 -4.97
C ILE A 244 4.28 10.14 -6.19
N ASP A 245 4.10 9.61 -7.40
CA ASP A 245 4.43 10.30 -8.65
C ASP A 245 3.75 11.67 -8.73
N HIS A 246 2.48 11.76 -8.36
CA HIS A 246 1.78 13.05 -8.31
C HIS A 246 2.40 14.05 -7.32
N ILE A 247 2.88 13.59 -6.16
CA ILE A 247 3.58 14.44 -5.18
C ILE A 247 4.95 14.84 -5.72
N VAL A 248 5.68 13.92 -6.37
CA VAL A 248 6.98 14.18 -7.00
C VAL A 248 6.85 15.27 -8.06
N THR A 249 5.88 15.17 -8.98
CA THR A 249 5.63 16.20 -9.99
C THR A 249 5.36 17.56 -9.35
N LYS A 250 4.55 17.62 -8.27
CA LYS A 250 4.32 18.88 -7.53
C LYS A 250 5.62 19.43 -6.93
N MET A 251 6.48 18.57 -6.39
CA MET A 251 7.78 18.97 -5.83
C MET A 251 8.73 19.50 -6.91
N GLU A 252 8.76 18.87 -8.09
CA GLU A 252 9.57 19.32 -9.22
C GLU A 252 9.13 20.70 -9.71
N THR A 253 7.83 20.93 -9.89
CA THR A 253 7.29 22.25 -10.24
C THR A 253 7.67 23.30 -9.19
N ALA A 254 7.44 23.02 -7.91
CA ALA A 254 7.76 23.95 -6.83
C ALA A 254 9.28 24.22 -6.73
N SER A 255 10.13 23.24 -7.02
CA SER A 255 11.58 23.41 -7.09
C SER A 255 12.02 24.29 -8.26
N ALA A 256 11.36 24.16 -9.42
CA ALA A 256 11.64 24.97 -10.59
C ALA A 256 11.26 26.43 -10.33
N ASP A 257 10.04 26.66 -9.85
CA ASP A 257 9.53 27.99 -9.50
C ASP A 257 10.43 28.67 -8.44
N PHE A 258 10.84 27.92 -7.40
CA PHE A 258 11.77 28.41 -6.40
C PHE A 258 13.11 28.84 -7.00
N MET A 259 13.67 28.07 -7.92
CA MET A 259 14.95 28.37 -8.54
C MET A 259 14.88 29.61 -9.45
N GLU A 260 13.78 29.77 -10.17
CA GLU A 260 13.51 30.95 -11.00
C GLU A 260 13.46 32.23 -10.15
N VAL A 261 12.71 32.20 -9.04
CA VAL A 261 12.60 33.35 -8.13
C VAL A 261 13.96 33.72 -7.52
N ILE A 262 14.77 32.73 -7.11
CA ILE A 262 16.11 32.98 -6.57
C ILE A 262 17.04 33.58 -7.64
N TYR A 263 16.94 33.11 -8.89
CA TYR A 263 17.72 33.64 -10.00
C TYR A 263 17.37 35.10 -10.30
N GLU A 264 16.08 35.43 -10.35
CA GLU A 264 15.59 36.80 -10.55
C GLU A 264 16.08 37.75 -9.45
N VAL A 265 15.88 37.37 -8.18
CA VAL A 265 16.33 38.17 -7.01
C VAL A 265 17.85 38.35 -6.98
N LYS A 266 18.64 37.38 -7.47
CA LYS A 266 20.10 37.50 -7.53
C LYS A 266 20.54 38.45 -8.64
N ASN A 267 19.93 38.37 -9.82
CA ASN A 267 20.21 39.27 -10.93
C ASN A 267 19.85 40.73 -10.62
N GLU A 268 18.73 40.98 -9.92
CA GLU A 268 18.38 42.34 -9.49
C GLU A 268 19.42 42.98 -8.55
N LYS A 269 20.13 42.16 -7.78
CA LYS A 269 21.22 42.62 -6.89
C LYS A 269 22.55 42.81 -7.58
N GLU A 270 22.79 42.12 -8.70
CA GLU A 270 23.99 42.32 -9.51
C GLU A 270 23.86 43.56 -10.42
N ASN A 271 22.64 43.99 -10.75
CA ASN A 271 22.34 45.17 -11.57
C ASN A 271 22.14 46.49 -10.77
N LYS A 272 22.27 46.47 -9.44
CA LYS A 272 22.19 47.65 -8.55
C LYS A 272 23.53 47.90 -7.87
#